data_AF-A0A6V8HAF9-F1
#
_entry.id   AF-A0A6V8HAF9-F1
#
_cell.length_a   1.000
_cell.length_b   1.000
_cell.length_c   1.000
_cell.angle_alpha   90.00
_cell.angle_beta   90.00
_cell.angle_gamma   90.00
#
_symmetry.space_group_name_H-M   'P 1'
#
loop_
_entity.id
_entity.type
_entity.pdbx_description
1 polymer ?
#
loop_
_entity_poly.entity_id
_entity_poly.type
_entity_poly.pdbx_seq_one_letter_code
_entity_poly.pdbx_strand_id
1 'polypeptide(L)'
;MRLPAHLSLLALVAPSVYAASWGFTDATVSVSSKSATGRVKESLKENKPLSTPISLGDSDSLKLLLTTQEDRSAKRPHQAFLLLKDSTTGLDVSYPFSVKNDGKSKVELSKKDIPTQFIATSEPVDAEIVIGSFGASDAYRNLAFQLSITSDASAPVASDAVERYGKQPRINHIFKADPKSPPPIITLIFLLSTLVTIPVLAGMWMYFDVNLDHLSVALKAAPIPHIVFVSSVIGLEGIFFMYYTSWTLFQMLPASLIVGAVAFLSGSRALSEKMGATASKPARSAASAASRRQYPKTASPGTTKATPTPINKSPSKQEAGPTYHSKEQASASRSEAIDLDARDPHFAASLRSIGPVTPNPTFSHSSTFNQSRTFPPQYQPQTTPSVSQSGGGVTPSVFPDANNNPALLVLSSRSRITKAAEQELESFGRPSHPGREYLDAMTIRQVLSMRDRQKLRDSDIERTLRLKKGVVRRLGEKGVVSEAL
;
A
#
# COMPACT_ATOMS: atom_id res chain seq x y z
N MET A 1 36.77 -34.53 -102.80
CA MET A 1 36.01 -34.93 -101.60
C MET A 1 36.97 -35.03 -100.41
N ARG A 2 36.72 -34.21 -99.38
CA ARG A 2 36.99 -34.38 -97.93
C ARG A 2 38.35 -34.95 -97.44
N LEU A 3 39.17 -34.05 -96.85
CA LEU A 3 39.90 -34.08 -95.55
C LEU A 3 40.21 -35.45 -94.86
N PRO A 4 41.33 -35.61 -94.11
CA PRO A 4 41.56 -34.80 -92.90
C PRO A 4 43.00 -34.38 -92.55
N ALA A 5 43.06 -33.30 -91.77
CA ALA A 5 44.22 -32.68 -91.16
C ALA A 5 44.73 -33.48 -89.95
N HIS A 6 46.05 -33.61 -89.83
CA HIS A 6 46.72 -34.12 -88.64
C HIS A 6 46.77 -33.03 -87.56
N LEU A 7 46.08 -33.27 -86.45
CA LEU A 7 46.09 -32.43 -85.26
C LEU A 7 47.03 -33.07 -84.24
N SER A 8 48.20 -32.48 -84.04
CA SER A 8 49.16 -32.88 -83.01
C SER A 8 48.64 -32.48 -81.62
N LEU A 9 48.36 -33.48 -80.78
CA LEU A 9 47.93 -33.32 -79.39
C LEU A 9 49.15 -33.05 -78.49
N LEU A 10 49.34 -31.81 -78.06
CA LEU A 10 50.35 -31.44 -77.07
C LEU A 10 49.80 -31.75 -75.67
N ALA A 11 50.36 -32.74 -74.98
CA ALA A 11 50.01 -33.06 -73.59
C ALA A 11 50.60 -32.00 -72.65
N LEU A 12 49.74 -31.09 -72.16
CA LEU A 12 50.08 -30.16 -71.09
C LEU A 12 50.04 -30.91 -69.75
N VAL A 13 51.21 -31.14 -69.14
CA VAL A 13 51.31 -31.55 -67.73
C VAL A 13 50.91 -30.34 -66.90
N ALA A 14 49.69 -30.35 -66.35
CA ALA A 14 49.27 -29.36 -65.38
C ALA A 14 50.01 -29.62 -64.05
N PRO A 15 50.72 -28.63 -63.47
CA PRO A 15 51.21 -28.75 -62.10
C PRO A 15 49.99 -28.81 -61.16
N SER A 16 49.85 -29.91 -60.44
CA SER A 16 48.91 -30.01 -59.32
C SER A 16 49.36 -29.03 -58.24
N VAL A 17 48.78 -27.83 -58.23
CA VAL A 17 48.87 -26.91 -57.11
C VAL A 17 48.09 -27.56 -55.98
N TYR A 18 48.81 -28.17 -55.02
CA TYR A 18 48.23 -28.42 -53.70
C TYR A 18 47.91 -27.04 -53.12
N ALA A 19 46.64 -26.77 -52.87
CA ALA A 19 46.25 -25.58 -52.12
C ALA A 19 46.88 -25.69 -50.73
N ALA A 20 47.68 -24.68 -50.37
CA ALA A 20 48.28 -24.61 -49.05
C ALA A 20 47.17 -24.60 -48.01
N SER A 21 47.25 -25.40 -46.94
CA SER A 21 46.19 -25.44 -45.92
C SER A 21 46.74 -25.11 -44.55
N TRP A 22 46.00 -24.29 -43.79
CA TRP A 22 46.30 -24.04 -42.39
C TRP A 22 45.98 -25.28 -41.54
N GLY A 23 46.81 -25.52 -40.53
CA GLY A 23 46.68 -26.64 -39.60
C GLY A 23 47.35 -26.36 -38.26
N PHE A 24 47.43 -27.38 -37.40
CA PHE A 24 48.14 -27.32 -36.13
C PHE A 24 48.88 -28.62 -35.81
N THR A 25 50.01 -28.47 -35.13
CA THR A 25 50.82 -29.58 -34.61
C THR A 25 51.06 -29.40 -33.11
N ASP A 26 51.34 -30.51 -32.41
CA ASP A 26 51.54 -30.55 -30.96
C ASP A 26 50.41 -29.88 -30.15
N ALA A 27 49.16 -30.11 -30.54
CA ALA A 27 48.04 -29.61 -29.77
C ALA A 27 47.83 -30.44 -28.50
N THR A 28 47.69 -29.75 -27.38
CA THR A 28 47.44 -30.32 -26.06
C THR A 28 46.34 -29.54 -25.37
N VAL A 29 45.25 -30.22 -24.99
CA VAL A 29 44.29 -29.72 -24.01
C VAL A 29 44.75 -30.16 -22.64
N SER A 30 44.82 -29.23 -21.70
CA SER A 30 45.07 -29.55 -20.30
C SER A 30 44.04 -28.87 -19.42
N VAL A 31 43.41 -29.64 -18.53
CA VAL A 31 42.60 -29.09 -17.44
C VAL A 31 43.50 -29.02 -16.21
N SER A 32 43.78 -27.81 -15.71
CA SER A 32 44.48 -27.64 -14.44
C SER A 32 43.49 -27.37 -13.31
N SER A 33 43.27 -28.38 -12.47
CA SER A 33 42.60 -28.22 -11.18
C SER A 33 43.62 -27.89 -10.08
N LYS A 34 43.16 -27.25 -8.99
CA LYS A 34 44.02 -26.84 -7.85
C LYS A 34 44.49 -28.04 -6.99
N SER A 35 44.02 -29.25 -7.28
CA SER A 35 44.41 -30.51 -6.66
C SER A 35 45.21 -31.37 -7.65
N ALA A 36 46.33 -31.96 -7.21
CA ALA A 36 47.29 -32.65 -8.08
C ALA A 36 46.75 -33.92 -8.78
N THR A 37 45.54 -34.36 -8.46
CA THR A 37 44.92 -35.63 -8.93
C THR A 37 43.97 -35.50 -10.13
N GLY A 38 43.67 -34.30 -10.63
CA GLY A 38 42.68 -34.09 -11.72
C GLY A 38 43.25 -33.48 -13.01
N ARG A 39 44.54 -33.66 -13.30
CA ARG A 39 45.20 -33.03 -14.45
C ARG A 39 45.02 -33.90 -15.71
N VAL A 40 43.92 -33.71 -16.44
CA VAL A 40 43.70 -34.37 -17.74
C VAL A 40 44.54 -33.64 -18.80
N LYS A 41 45.45 -34.36 -19.47
CA LYS A 41 46.28 -33.84 -20.56
C LYS A 41 46.05 -34.72 -21.79
N GLU A 42 45.32 -34.21 -22.77
CA GLU A 42 44.97 -34.94 -23.99
C GLU A 42 45.62 -34.26 -25.19
N SER A 43 46.27 -35.07 -26.04
CA SER A 43 46.86 -34.59 -27.29
C SER A 43 45.82 -34.63 -28.39
N LEU A 44 45.61 -33.51 -29.08
CA LEU A 44 44.70 -33.45 -30.23
C LEU A 44 45.46 -33.66 -31.52
N LYS A 45 44.81 -34.32 -32.46
CA LYS A 45 45.27 -34.48 -33.84
C LYS A 45 44.36 -33.70 -34.76
N GLU A 46 44.91 -33.18 -35.85
CA GLU A 46 44.14 -32.52 -36.90
C GLU A 46 43.03 -33.44 -37.41
N ASN A 47 41.84 -32.88 -37.62
CA ASN A 47 40.66 -33.57 -38.16
C ASN A 47 40.17 -34.82 -37.40
N LYS A 48 40.58 -35.03 -36.15
CA LYS A 48 40.05 -36.10 -35.30
C LYS A 48 39.55 -35.52 -33.97
N PRO A 49 38.23 -35.35 -33.80
CA PRO A 49 37.67 -34.85 -32.56
C PRO A 49 37.87 -35.86 -31.43
N LEU A 50 38.04 -35.37 -30.21
CA LEU A 50 38.07 -36.19 -28.99
C LEU A 50 36.69 -36.82 -28.73
N SER A 51 36.67 -38.12 -28.51
CA SER A 51 35.43 -38.89 -28.28
C SER A 51 34.91 -38.79 -26.83
N THR A 52 35.74 -38.31 -25.91
CA THR A 52 35.38 -38.11 -24.50
C THR A 52 35.18 -36.63 -24.21
N PRO A 53 34.02 -36.22 -23.66
CA PRO A 53 33.80 -34.83 -23.28
C PRO A 53 34.70 -34.45 -22.10
N ILE A 54 35.30 -33.28 -22.17
CA ILE A 54 36.15 -32.74 -21.11
C ILE A 54 35.25 -32.04 -20.10
N SER A 55 35.34 -32.42 -18.83
CA SER A 55 34.56 -31.80 -17.74
C SER A 55 35.31 -30.63 -17.12
N LEU A 56 34.67 -29.46 -17.03
CA LEU A 56 35.19 -28.29 -16.34
C LEU A 56 34.43 -28.07 -15.02
N GLY A 57 35.13 -28.18 -13.89
CA GLY A 57 34.59 -27.84 -12.57
C GLY A 57 34.78 -26.37 -12.20
N ASP A 58 34.21 -25.95 -11.06
CA ASP A 58 34.20 -24.55 -10.61
C ASP A 58 35.58 -23.91 -10.40
N SER A 59 36.57 -24.72 -10.02
CA SER A 59 37.93 -24.26 -9.74
C SER A 59 38.93 -24.55 -10.86
N ASP A 60 38.46 -25.10 -11.98
CA ASP A 60 39.34 -25.61 -13.02
C ASP A 60 39.62 -24.55 -14.07
N SER A 61 40.85 -24.56 -14.61
CA SER A 61 41.19 -23.78 -15.79
C SER A 61 41.58 -24.68 -16.95
N LEU A 62 40.93 -24.45 -18.09
CA LEU A 62 41.20 -25.09 -19.36
C LEU A 62 42.35 -24.36 -20.06
N LYS A 63 43.44 -25.05 -20.33
CA LYS A 63 44.61 -24.55 -21.06
C LYS A 63 44.77 -25.32 -22.35
N LEU A 64 44.68 -24.61 -23.46
CA LEU A 64 44.89 -25.16 -24.80
C LEU A 64 46.20 -24.60 -25.37
N LEU A 65 47.14 -25.49 -25.68
CA LEU A 65 48.40 -25.15 -26.33
C LEU A 65 48.43 -25.85 -27.68
N LEU A 66 48.76 -25.13 -28.75
CA LEU A 66 48.93 -25.69 -30.10
C LEU A 66 49.98 -24.90 -30.88
N THR A 67 50.60 -25.52 -31.88
CA THR A 67 51.53 -24.83 -32.79
C THR A 67 50.89 -24.73 -34.16
N THR A 68 50.58 -23.51 -34.61
CA THR A 68 49.94 -23.26 -35.90
C THR A 68 50.94 -23.48 -37.04
N GLN A 69 50.49 -24.15 -38.10
CA GLN A 69 51.31 -24.44 -39.27
C GLN A 69 50.59 -24.05 -40.56
N GLU A 70 51.38 -23.60 -41.54
CA GLU A 70 50.99 -23.43 -42.93
C GLU A 70 51.92 -24.34 -43.75
N ASP A 71 51.36 -25.35 -44.43
CA ASP A 71 52.10 -26.35 -45.22
C ASP A 71 53.34 -26.92 -44.52
N ARG A 72 53.14 -27.36 -43.27
CA ARG A 72 54.17 -27.95 -42.37
C ARG A 72 55.23 -26.99 -41.83
N SER A 73 55.16 -25.72 -42.17
CA SER A 73 56.02 -24.67 -41.60
C SER A 73 55.28 -23.93 -40.49
N ALA A 74 55.90 -23.82 -39.31
CA ALA A 74 55.32 -23.09 -38.19
C ALA A 74 55.31 -21.59 -38.50
N LYS A 75 54.11 -21.03 -38.63
CA LYS A 75 53.90 -19.61 -38.95
C LYS A 75 52.81 -19.02 -38.09
N ARG A 76 52.89 -17.70 -37.91
CA ARG A 76 51.90 -16.90 -37.18
C ARG A 76 50.69 -16.61 -38.08
N PRO A 77 49.50 -17.17 -37.83
CA PRO A 77 48.28 -16.77 -38.53
C PRO A 77 47.83 -15.36 -38.12
N HIS A 78 47.02 -14.73 -38.98
CA HIS A 78 46.34 -13.47 -38.63
C HIS A 78 45.17 -13.69 -37.67
N GLN A 79 44.49 -14.83 -37.78
CA GLN A 79 43.31 -15.18 -37.00
C GLN A 79 43.49 -16.56 -36.38
N ALA A 80 43.35 -16.65 -35.06
CA ALA A 80 43.29 -17.92 -34.34
C ALA A 80 42.32 -17.75 -33.17
N PHE A 81 41.22 -18.50 -33.20
CA PHE A 81 40.18 -18.46 -32.17
C PHE A 81 39.76 -19.86 -31.74
N LEU A 82 39.46 -20.02 -30.46
CA LEU A 82 38.69 -21.13 -29.91
C LEU A 82 37.23 -20.69 -29.88
N LEU A 83 36.38 -21.34 -30.65
CA LEU A 83 34.96 -21.05 -30.74
C LEU A 83 34.20 -22.08 -29.91
N LEU A 84 33.48 -21.63 -28.89
CA LEU A 84 32.53 -22.44 -28.13
C LEU A 84 31.15 -22.23 -28.72
N LYS A 85 30.48 -23.30 -29.14
CA LYS A 85 29.15 -23.26 -29.75
C LYS A 85 28.21 -24.20 -29.03
N ASP A 86 27.04 -23.69 -28.66
CA ASP A 86 25.93 -24.52 -28.22
C ASP A 86 25.13 -24.99 -29.45
N SER A 87 25.00 -26.30 -29.60
CA SER A 87 24.34 -26.91 -30.76
C SER A 87 22.82 -26.68 -30.77
N THR A 88 22.21 -26.47 -29.61
CA THR A 88 20.75 -26.37 -29.46
C THR A 88 20.24 -24.94 -29.63
N THR A 89 20.92 -23.99 -28.99
CA THR A 89 20.56 -22.56 -29.02
C THR A 89 21.23 -21.83 -30.18
N GLY A 90 22.30 -22.39 -30.74
CA GLY A 90 23.12 -21.75 -31.77
C GLY A 90 23.99 -20.61 -31.24
N LEU A 91 24.07 -20.42 -29.92
CA LEU A 91 24.92 -19.41 -29.29
C LEU A 91 26.39 -19.75 -29.50
N ASP A 92 27.18 -18.77 -29.92
CA ASP A 92 28.61 -18.91 -30.12
C ASP A 92 29.41 -17.82 -29.41
N VAL A 93 30.58 -18.19 -28.89
CA VAL A 93 31.55 -17.27 -28.27
C VAL A 93 32.94 -17.63 -28.75
N SER A 94 33.72 -16.62 -29.11
CA SER A 94 35.09 -16.80 -29.60
C SER A 94 36.12 -16.29 -28.60
N TYR A 95 37.18 -17.07 -28.40
CA TYR A 95 38.30 -16.74 -27.52
C TYR A 95 39.61 -16.68 -28.33
N PRO A 96 40.31 -15.52 -28.39
CA PRO A 96 41.54 -15.36 -29.15
C PRO A 96 42.71 -16.16 -28.57
N PHE A 97 43.48 -16.80 -29.45
CA PHE A 97 44.77 -17.38 -29.05
C PHE A 97 45.85 -16.30 -28.90
N SER A 98 46.65 -16.44 -27.85
CA SER A 98 47.93 -15.73 -27.72
C SER A 98 48.99 -16.45 -28.55
N VAL A 99 49.20 -15.99 -29.78
CA VAL A 99 50.15 -16.57 -30.75
C VAL A 99 51.49 -15.84 -30.67
N LYS A 100 52.60 -16.59 -30.61
CA LYS A 100 53.98 -16.08 -30.71
C LYS A 100 54.49 -16.11 -32.15
N ASN A 101 55.65 -15.50 -32.42
CA ASN A 101 56.23 -15.45 -33.76
C ASN A 101 56.53 -16.85 -34.34
N ASP A 102 56.81 -17.84 -33.48
CA ASP A 102 57.07 -19.24 -33.86
C ASP A 102 55.80 -20.08 -34.07
N GLY A 103 54.61 -19.47 -34.16
CA GLY A 103 53.32 -20.19 -34.31
C GLY A 103 52.80 -20.87 -33.02
N LYS A 104 53.55 -20.85 -31.92
CA LYS A 104 53.10 -21.35 -30.62
C LYS A 104 51.95 -20.50 -30.09
N SER A 105 50.83 -21.15 -29.82
CA SER A 105 49.54 -20.53 -29.48
C SER A 105 49.05 -21.04 -28.14
N LYS A 106 48.58 -20.13 -27.27
CA LYS A 106 48.04 -20.46 -25.94
C LYS A 106 46.69 -19.79 -25.72
N VAL A 107 45.71 -20.54 -25.21
CA VAL A 107 44.44 -20.05 -24.63
C VAL A 107 44.30 -20.62 -23.23
N GLU A 108 43.85 -19.79 -22.29
CA GLU A 108 43.55 -20.19 -20.92
C GLU A 108 42.15 -19.65 -20.57
N LEU A 109 41.24 -20.53 -20.18
CA LEU A 109 39.86 -20.22 -19.85
C LEU A 109 39.53 -20.75 -18.47
N SER A 110 38.96 -19.90 -17.62
CA SER A 110 38.36 -20.29 -16.35
C SER A 110 36.84 -20.22 -16.44
N LYS A 111 36.11 -20.85 -15.50
CA LYS A 111 34.65 -20.77 -15.44
C LYS A 111 34.13 -19.31 -15.38
N LYS A 112 34.92 -18.37 -14.87
CA LYS A 112 34.55 -16.94 -14.79
C LYS A 112 34.59 -16.23 -16.14
N ASP A 113 35.38 -16.74 -17.07
CA ASP A 113 35.54 -16.15 -18.41
C ASP A 113 34.45 -16.64 -19.37
N ILE A 114 33.71 -17.68 -18.97
CA ILE A 114 32.61 -18.27 -19.74
C ILE A 114 31.31 -17.53 -19.40
N PRO A 115 30.55 -17.05 -20.40
CA PRO A 115 29.25 -16.44 -20.17
C PRO A 115 28.28 -17.39 -19.46
N THR A 116 27.43 -16.84 -18.60
CA THR A 116 26.48 -17.60 -17.78
C THR A 116 25.52 -18.47 -18.59
N GLN A 117 25.25 -18.10 -19.84
CA GLN A 117 24.41 -18.87 -20.77
C GLN A 117 24.97 -20.28 -21.01
N PHE A 118 26.28 -20.41 -21.23
CA PHE A 118 26.94 -21.71 -21.42
C PHE A 118 27.08 -22.50 -20.10
N ILE A 119 26.97 -21.83 -18.95
CA ILE A 119 27.02 -22.47 -17.63
C ILE A 119 25.63 -23.02 -17.24
N ALA A 120 24.56 -22.41 -17.74
CA ALA A 120 23.18 -22.83 -17.51
C ALA A 120 22.76 -24.00 -18.41
N THR A 121 23.37 -24.12 -19.60
CA THR A 121 23.12 -25.23 -20.53
C THR A 121 23.58 -26.56 -19.91
N SER A 122 22.65 -27.52 -19.82
CA SER A 122 22.94 -28.88 -19.31
C SER A 122 23.64 -29.80 -20.33
N GLU A 123 23.65 -29.40 -21.60
CA GLU A 123 24.26 -30.15 -22.69
C GLU A 123 25.75 -29.79 -22.90
N PRO A 124 26.59 -30.74 -23.36
CA PRO A 124 27.97 -30.45 -23.71
C PRO A 124 28.08 -29.42 -24.85
N VAL A 125 28.98 -28.46 -24.69
CA VAL A 125 29.24 -27.37 -25.65
C VAL A 125 30.33 -27.80 -26.63
N ASP A 126 30.13 -27.57 -27.93
CA ASP A 126 31.11 -27.90 -28.96
C ASP A 126 32.25 -26.88 -28.97
N ALA A 127 33.50 -27.34 -28.90
CA ALA A 127 34.69 -26.49 -29.01
C ALA A 127 35.35 -26.68 -30.39
N GLU A 128 35.24 -25.67 -31.25
CA GLU A 128 35.86 -25.62 -32.58
C GLU A 128 37.14 -24.77 -32.54
N ILE A 129 38.16 -25.21 -33.27
CA ILE A 129 39.38 -24.42 -33.48
C ILE A 129 39.30 -23.79 -34.88
N VAL A 130 39.43 -22.47 -34.94
CA VAL A 130 39.41 -21.70 -36.18
C VAL A 130 40.76 -21.01 -36.37
N ILE A 131 41.45 -21.33 -37.45
CA ILE A 131 42.73 -20.71 -37.82
C ILE A 131 42.64 -20.20 -39.26
N GLY A 132 43.01 -18.94 -39.47
CA GLY A 132 42.97 -18.30 -40.78
C GLY A 132 44.03 -17.22 -40.92
N SER A 133 44.45 -16.96 -42.15
CA SER A 133 45.40 -15.91 -42.49
C SER A 133 45.03 -15.27 -43.82
N PHE A 134 45.47 -14.03 -44.07
CA PHE A 134 45.34 -13.43 -45.39
C PHE A 134 46.27 -14.17 -46.37
N GLY A 135 45.73 -14.71 -47.46
CA GLY A 135 46.52 -15.47 -48.45
C GLY A 135 45.66 -16.39 -49.33
N ALA A 136 46.33 -17.22 -50.13
CA ALA A 136 45.69 -18.24 -50.98
C ALA A 136 45.52 -19.59 -50.27
N SER A 137 45.85 -19.65 -48.98
CA SER A 137 45.83 -20.88 -48.18
C SER A 137 44.45 -21.11 -47.54
N ASP A 138 43.96 -22.35 -47.57
CA ASP A 138 42.66 -22.73 -47.00
C ASP A 138 42.66 -22.59 -45.47
N ALA A 139 41.57 -22.02 -44.93
CA ALA A 139 41.41 -21.83 -43.49
C ALA A 139 41.05 -23.14 -42.79
N TYR A 140 41.54 -23.32 -41.56
CA TYR A 140 41.21 -24.47 -40.73
C TYR A 140 39.99 -24.16 -39.87
N ARG A 141 38.97 -25.01 -39.94
CA ARG A 141 37.84 -25.02 -39.01
C ARG A 141 37.39 -26.46 -38.77
N ASN A 142 37.57 -26.95 -37.55
CA ASN A 142 37.06 -28.26 -37.17
C ASN A 142 36.76 -28.35 -35.66
N LEU A 143 35.88 -29.28 -35.30
CA LEU A 143 35.56 -29.63 -33.92
C LEU A 143 36.78 -30.31 -33.28
N ALA A 144 37.21 -29.77 -32.15
CA ALA A 144 38.35 -30.27 -31.40
C ALA A 144 37.90 -31.23 -30.27
N PHE A 145 36.96 -30.78 -29.44
CA PHE A 145 36.41 -31.56 -28.32
C PHE A 145 35.05 -31.00 -27.88
N GLN A 146 34.34 -31.74 -27.04
CA GLN A 146 33.13 -31.28 -26.36
C GLN A 146 33.45 -30.93 -24.91
N LEU A 147 32.93 -29.81 -24.44
CA LEU A 147 33.14 -29.27 -23.10
C LEU A 147 31.86 -29.42 -22.28
N SER A 148 31.90 -30.24 -21.23
CA SER A 148 30.81 -30.35 -20.26
C SER A 148 31.11 -29.45 -19.07
N ILE A 149 30.27 -28.44 -18.83
CA ILE A 149 30.46 -27.49 -17.73
C ILE A 149 29.59 -28.00 -16.57
N THR A 150 30.22 -28.52 -15.52
CA THR A 150 29.47 -28.99 -14.35
C THR A 150 29.08 -27.77 -13.50
N SER A 151 27.78 -27.60 -13.26
CA SER A 151 27.26 -26.60 -12.34
C SER A 151 26.69 -27.28 -11.10
N ASP A 152 27.00 -26.77 -9.92
CA ASP A 152 26.49 -27.28 -8.65
C ASP A 152 24.97 -27.11 -8.60
N ALA A 153 24.24 -28.21 -8.42
CA ALA A 153 22.78 -28.28 -8.37
C ALA A 153 22.17 -27.47 -7.20
N SER A 154 23.01 -26.96 -6.29
CA SER A 154 22.58 -26.15 -5.13
C SER A 154 22.68 -24.63 -5.34
N ALA A 155 23.24 -24.15 -6.46
CA ALA A 155 23.28 -22.73 -6.76
C ALA A 155 21.96 -22.28 -7.42
N PRO A 156 21.37 -21.14 -7.00
CA PRO A 156 20.16 -20.64 -7.63
C PRO A 156 20.43 -20.41 -9.11
N VAL A 157 19.69 -21.12 -9.97
CA VAL A 157 19.74 -21.00 -11.43
C VAL A 157 19.63 -19.52 -11.76
N ALA A 158 20.72 -18.93 -12.25
CA ALA A 158 20.72 -17.55 -12.69
C ALA A 158 19.60 -17.42 -13.71
N SER A 159 18.64 -16.53 -13.41
CA SER A 159 17.35 -16.41 -14.08
C SER A 159 17.52 -16.40 -15.59
N ASP A 160 17.23 -17.55 -16.17
CA ASP A 160 17.27 -17.80 -17.59
C ASP A 160 16.27 -16.89 -18.29
N ALA A 161 16.69 -16.33 -19.42
CA ALA A 161 15.84 -15.69 -20.40
C ALA A 161 14.79 -14.74 -19.80
N VAL A 162 15.16 -13.47 -19.57
CA VAL A 162 14.18 -12.41 -19.85
C VAL A 162 13.93 -12.47 -21.35
N GLU A 163 13.03 -13.37 -21.78
CA GLU A 163 12.41 -13.30 -23.09
C GLU A 163 11.83 -11.89 -23.18
N ARG A 164 12.57 -10.99 -23.82
CA ARG A 164 12.16 -9.59 -23.95
C ARG A 164 10.83 -9.50 -24.72
N TYR A 165 10.61 -10.47 -25.61
CA TYR A 165 9.39 -10.65 -26.38
C TYR A 165 8.99 -12.12 -26.34
N GLY A 166 7.88 -12.42 -25.68
CA GLY A 166 7.36 -13.77 -25.51
C GLY A 166 5.93 -13.73 -24.96
N LYS A 167 5.18 -14.82 -25.15
CA LYS A 167 3.84 -14.94 -24.59
C LYS A 167 3.96 -15.22 -23.09
N GLN A 168 3.56 -14.25 -22.26
CA GLN A 168 3.54 -14.45 -20.81
C GLN A 168 2.53 -15.51 -20.37
N PRO A 169 2.81 -16.22 -19.25
CA PRO A 169 1.87 -17.17 -18.69
C PRO A 169 0.56 -16.47 -18.30
N ARG A 170 -0.57 -17.16 -18.53
CA ARG A 170 -1.89 -16.65 -18.17
C ARG A 170 -2.04 -16.58 -16.64
N ILE A 171 -2.37 -15.40 -16.13
CA ILE A 171 -2.68 -15.19 -14.70
C ILE A 171 -4.17 -15.45 -14.48
N ASN A 172 -4.51 -16.35 -13.55
CA ASN A 172 -5.89 -16.58 -13.11
C ASN A 172 -6.07 -16.05 -11.69
N HIS A 173 -7.10 -15.23 -11.47
CA HIS A 173 -7.47 -14.78 -10.13
C HIS A 173 -8.08 -15.94 -9.34
N ILE A 174 -7.48 -16.28 -8.20
CA ILE A 174 -7.98 -17.31 -7.29
C ILE A 174 -8.85 -16.62 -6.23
N PHE A 175 -10.16 -16.89 -6.26
CA PHE A 175 -11.09 -16.37 -5.26
C PHE A 175 -10.86 -17.04 -3.90
N LYS A 176 -11.18 -16.30 -2.83
CA LYS A 176 -11.22 -16.87 -1.49
C LYS A 176 -12.32 -17.93 -1.44
N ALA A 177 -12.07 -19.04 -0.74
CA ALA A 177 -13.09 -20.04 -0.48
C ALA A 177 -14.19 -19.46 0.42
N ASP A 178 -15.44 -19.87 0.18
CA ASP A 178 -16.57 -19.46 1.01
C ASP A 178 -16.42 -19.98 2.45
N PRO A 179 -16.81 -19.20 3.46
CA PRO A 179 -16.77 -19.66 4.85
C PRO A 179 -17.73 -20.84 5.03
N LYS A 180 -17.28 -21.88 5.74
CA LYS A 180 -18.08 -23.08 6.01
C LYS A 180 -19.06 -22.83 7.15
N SER A 181 -20.35 -23.01 6.91
CA SER A 181 -21.39 -22.96 7.94
C SER A 181 -21.43 -24.25 8.78
N PRO A 182 -21.89 -24.18 10.05
CA PRO A 182 -22.03 -25.36 10.90
C PRO A 182 -23.13 -26.32 10.40
N PRO A 183 -23.07 -27.61 10.76
CA PRO A 183 -24.12 -28.58 10.44
C PRO A 183 -25.51 -28.16 10.96
N PRO A 184 -26.59 -28.37 10.19
CA PRO A 184 -27.94 -27.92 10.55
C PRO A 184 -28.52 -28.61 11.78
N ILE A 185 -28.04 -29.81 12.11
CA ILE A 185 -28.47 -30.56 13.30
C ILE A 185 -28.06 -29.81 14.57
N ILE A 186 -26.83 -29.27 14.60
CA ILE A 186 -26.30 -28.55 15.76
C ILE A 186 -27.10 -27.26 15.96
N THR A 187 -27.33 -26.50 14.89
CA THR A 187 -28.10 -25.25 14.97
C THR A 187 -29.54 -25.49 15.41
N LEU A 188 -30.17 -26.59 14.96
CA LEU A 188 -31.53 -26.96 15.35
C LEU A 188 -31.65 -27.33 16.85
N ILE A 189 -30.65 -28.01 17.41
CA ILE A 189 -30.63 -28.34 18.85
C ILE A 189 -30.59 -27.05 19.69
N PHE A 190 -29.74 -26.09 19.34
CA PHE A 190 -29.66 -24.80 20.06
C PHE A 190 -30.93 -23.96 19.89
N LEU A 191 -31.54 -23.97 18.70
CA LEU A 191 -32.83 -23.33 18.48
C LEU A 191 -33.90 -23.93 19.38
N LEU A 192 -34.01 -25.26 19.42
CA LEU A 192 -34.98 -25.96 20.27
C LEU A 192 -34.73 -25.68 21.75
N SER A 193 -33.47 -25.72 22.20
CA SER A 193 -33.08 -25.41 23.58
C SER A 193 -33.53 -23.99 23.96
N THR A 194 -33.37 -23.02 23.07
CA THR A 194 -33.81 -21.65 23.31
C THR A 194 -35.34 -21.57 23.38
N LEU A 195 -36.05 -22.26 22.48
CA LEU A 195 -37.51 -22.28 22.45
C LEU A 195 -38.10 -22.93 23.71
N VAL A 196 -37.45 -23.96 24.27
CA VAL A 196 -37.84 -24.64 25.51
C VAL A 196 -37.74 -23.73 26.74
N THR A 197 -36.90 -22.69 26.73
CA THR A 197 -36.84 -21.75 27.86
C THR A 197 -38.14 -20.98 28.07
N ILE A 198 -38.92 -20.74 27.01
CA ILE A 198 -40.20 -20.02 27.06
C ILE A 198 -41.28 -20.77 27.86
N PRO A 199 -41.61 -22.05 27.55
CA PRO A 199 -42.56 -22.81 28.36
C PRO A 199 -42.05 -23.09 29.78
N VAL A 200 -40.74 -23.25 29.97
CA VAL A 200 -40.15 -23.37 31.33
C VAL A 200 -40.41 -22.11 32.14
N LEU A 201 -40.20 -20.92 31.55
CA LEU A 201 -40.51 -19.65 32.20
C LEU A 201 -42.02 -19.53 32.53
N ALA A 202 -42.89 -19.89 31.59
CA ALA A 202 -44.33 -19.88 31.82
C ALA A 202 -44.75 -20.85 32.95
N GLY A 203 -44.17 -22.06 32.99
CA GLY A 203 -44.36 -23.02 34.06
C GLY A 203 -43.89 -22.50 35.42
N MET A 204 -42.77 -21.79 35.44
CA MET A 204 -42.23 -21.16 36.64
C MET A 204 -43.11 -20.02 37.15
N TRP A 205 -43.70 -19.21 36.25
CA TRP A 205 -44.70 -18.21 36.63
C TRP A 205 -45.98 -18.83 37.21
N MET A 206 -46.43 -19.96 36.66
CA MET A 206 -47.56 -20.71 37.24
C MET A 206 -47.21 -21.28 38.62
N TYR A 207 -45.97 -21.77 38.81
CA TYR A 207 -45.51 -22.27 40.10
C TYR A 207 -45.42 -21.18 41.17
N PHE A 208 -45.01 -19.96 40.81
CA PHE A 208 -44.95 -18.81 41.73
C PHE A 208 -46.28 -18.10 41.93
N ASP A 209 -47.38 -18.63 41.38
CA ASP A 209 -48.73 -18.09 41.51
C ASP A 209 -48.79 -16.60 41.15
N VAL A 210 -48.22 -16.25 39.98
CA VAL A 210 -48.18 -14.87 39.48
C VAL A 210 -49.62 -14.34 39.36
N ASN A 211 -49.96 -13.42 40.27
CA ASN A 211 -51.33 -12.96 40.43
C ASN A 211 -51.75 -11.93 39.36
N LEU A 212 -52.83 -12.22 38.63
CA LEU A 212 -53.47 -11.34 37.64
C LEU A 212 -54.77 -10.67 38.13
N ASP A 213 -55.17 -10.86 39.39
CA ASP A 213 -56.43 -10.36 39.95
C ASP A 213 -56.59 -8.84 39.81
N HIS A 214 -55.47 -8.12 39.94
CA HIS A 214 -55.44 -6.66 39.80
C HIS A 214 -55.58 -6.16 38.36
N LEU A 215 -55.41 -7.03 37.36
CA LEU A 215 -55.65 -6.71 35.95
C LEU A 215 -57.13 -6.44 35.72
N SER A 216 -58.01 -7.30 36.27
CA SER A 216 -59.46 -7.14 36.16
C SER A 216 -59.99 -5.89 36.87
N VAL A 217 -59.39 -5.55 38.02
CA VAL A 217 -59.71 -4.34 38.79
C VAL A 217 -59.22 -3.08 38.05
N ALA A 218 -58.03 -3.11 37.44
CA ALA A 218 -57.51 -2.01 36.63
C ALA A 218 -58.35 -1.77 35.37
N LEU A 219 -58.80 -2.85 34.72
CA LEU A 219 -59.58 -2.76 33.49
C LEU A 219 -60.99 -2.22 33.75
N LYS A 220 -61.57 -2.47 34.93
CA LYS A 220 -62.86 -1.89 35.36
C LYS A 220 -62.75 -0.40 35.74
N ALA A 221 -61.61 0.02 36.29
CA ALA A 221 -61.40 1.40 36.73
C ALA A 221 -61.13 2.37 35.56
N ALA A 222 -60.27 1.96 34.61
CA ALA A 222 -59.96 2.75 33.41
C ALA A 222 -59.66 1.86 32.19
N PRO A 223 -60.70 1.37 31.49
CA PRO A 223 -60.52 0.39 30.40
C PRO A 223 -59.72 0.96 29.22
N ILE A 224 -60.00 2.20 28.83
CA ILE A 224 -59.46 2.83 27.62
C ILE A 224 -57.92 3.00 27.68
N PRO A 225 -57.31 3.64 28.69
CA PRO A 225 -55.86 3.87 28.70
C PRO A 225 -55.06 2.57 28.87
N HIS A 226 -55.58 1.59 29.61
CA HIS A 226 -54.91 0.30 29.78
C HIS A 226 -54.92 -0.53 28.51
N ILE A 227 -56.07 -0.62 27.82
CA ILE A 227 -56.17 -1.36 26.55
C ILE A 227 -55.33 -0.70 25.46
N VAL A 228 -55.41 0.63 25.32
CA VAL A 228 -54.63 1.37 24.32
C VAL A 228 -53.12 1.30 24.62
N PHE A 229 -52.73 1.28 25.90
CA PHE A 229 -51.33 1.12 26.27
C PHE A 229 -50.81 -0.28 25.89
N VAL A 230 -51.51 -1.35 26.27
CA VAL A 230 -51.08 -2.72 25.93
C VAL A 230 -51.08 -2.95 24.41
N SER A 231 -52.10 -2.46 23.70
CA SER A 231 -52.15 -2.57 22.23
C SER A 231 -51.04 -1.78 21.55
N SER A 232 -50.65 -0.63 22.10
CA SER A 232 -49.51 0.14 21.58
C SER A 232 -48.17 -0.57 21.78
N VAL A 233 -47.99 -1.30 22.89
CA VAL A 233 -46.79 -2.12 23.13
C VAL A 233 -46.74 -3.28 22.15
N ILE A 234 -47.84 -4.03 21.99
CA ILE A 234 -47.93 -5.12 21.00
C ILE A 234 -47.73 -4.59 19.58
N GLY A 235 -48.28 -3.40 19.28
CA GLY A 235 -48.12 -2.73 17.99
C GLY A 235 -46.67 -2.34 17.70
N LEU A 236 -45.92 -1.85 18.69
CA LEU A 236 -44.49 -1.56 18.55
C LEU A 236 -43.67 -2.84 18.28
N GLU A 237 -43.94 -3.93 19.00
CA GLU A 237 -43.30 -5.23 18.74
C GLU A 237 -43.63 -5.74 17.32
N GLY A 238 -44.88 -5.57 16.88
CA GLY A 238 -45.28 -5.90 15.50
C GLY A 238 -44.54 -5.05 14.45
N ILE A 239 -44.33 -3.76 14.70
CA ILE A 239 -43.54 -2.89 13.82
C ILE A 239 -42.08 -3.34 13.77
N PHE A 240 -41.49 -3.73 14.90
CA PHE A 240 -40.12 -4.26 14.93
C PHE A 240 -40.00 -5.61 14.24
N PHE A 241 -40.99 -6.49 14.38
CA PHE A 241 -41.06 -7.73 13.62
C PHE A 241 -41.17 -7.48 12.11
N MET A 242 -41.98 -6.50 11.69
CA MET A 242 -42.07 -6.14 10.28
C MET A 242 -40.79 -5.50 9.76
N TYR A 243 -40.09 -4.71 10.57
CA TYR A 243 -38.75 -4.21 10.27
C TYR A 243 -37.72 -5.33 10.10
N TYR A 244 -37.78 -6.37 10.94
CA TYR A 244 -36.89 -7.52 10.81
C TYR A 244 -37.16 -8.33 9.53
N THR A 245 -38.43 -8.43 9.10
CA THR A 245 -38.80 -9.27 7.96
C THR A 245 -38.80 -8.55 6.61
N SER A 246 -39.28 -7.29 6.54
CA SER A 246 -39.58 -6.65 5.25
C SER A 246 -39.50 -5.12 5.20
N TRP A 247 -39.72 -4.39 6.30
CA TRP A 247 -39.77 -2.93 6.29
C TRP A 247 -38.40 -2.28 6.29
N THR A 248 -38.28 -1.16 5.57
CA THR A 248 -37.08 -0.32 5.62
C THR A 248 -37.07 0.59 6.85
N LEU A 249 -35.89 1.11 7.21
CA LEU A 249 -35.75 2.03 8.35
C LEU A 249 -36.66 3.26 8.24
N PHE A 250 -36.84 3.80 7.02
CA PHE A 250 -37.69 4.98 6.78
C PHE A 250 -39.20 4.69 6.87
N GLN A 251 -39.62 3.44 6.82
CA GLN A 251 -41.01 3.04 7.05
C GLN A 251 -41.25 2.76 8.54
N MET A 252 -40.31 2.10 9.19
CA MET A 252 -40.38 1.79 10.62
C MET A 252 -40.34 3.04 11.50
N LEU A 253 -39.49 4.02 11.18
CA LEU A 253 -39.29 5.21 11.99
C LEU A 253 -40.55 6.09 12.15
N PRO A 254 -41.27 6.49 11.10
CA PRO A 254 -42.52 7.24 11.26
C PRO A 254 -43.62 6.40 11.92
N ALA A 255 -43.73 5.11 11.59
CA ALA A 255 -44.73 4.22 12.19
C ALA A 255 -44.51 4.04 13.70
N SER A 256 -43.27 3.80 14.12
CA SER A 256 -42.89 3.69 15.53
C SER A 256 -42.99 5.02 16.27
N LEU A 257 -42.76 6.16 15.61
CA LEU A 257 -42.99 7.48 16.20
C LEU A 257 -44.47 7.71 16.49
N ILE A 258 -45.37 7.37 15.55
CA ILE A 258 -46.82 7.51 15.73
C ILE A 258 -47.30 6.61 16.86
N VAL A 259 -47.00 5.31 16.80
CA VAL A 259 -47.43 4.35 17.84
C VAL A 259 -46.74 4.65 19.19
N GLY A 260 -45.49 5.08 19.17
CA GLY A 260 -44.73 5.49 20.36
C GLY A 260 -45.32 6.73 21.04
N ALA A 261 -45.80 7.71 20.28
CA ALA A 261 -46.51 8.86 20.85
C ALA A 261 -47.82 8.43 21.53
N VAL A 262 -48.56 7.50 20.92
CA VAL A 262 -49.78 6.91 21.52
C VAL A 262 -49.44 6.14 22.79
N ALA A 263 -48.38 5.33 22.76
CA ALA A 263 -47.88 4.57 23.92
C ALA A 263 -47.46 5.50 25.06
N PHE A 264 -46.76 6.59 24.76
CA PHE A 264 -46.34 7.58 25.76
C PHE A 264 -47.53 8.27 26.44
N LEU A 265 -48.51 8.70 25.65
CA LEU A 265 -49.67 9.42 26.17
C LEU A 265 -50.64 8.50 26.94
N SER A 266 -50.83 7.27 26.47
CA SER A 266 -51.65 6.26 27.14
C SER A 266 -50.96 5.71 28.39
N GLY A 267 -49.66 5.43 28.30
CA GLY A 267 -48.85 4.89 29.40
C GLY A 267 -48.70 5.88 30.55
N SER A 268 -48.46 7.16 30.26
CA SER A 268 -48.40 8.19 31.30
C SER A 268 -49.70 8.29 32.10
N ARG A 269 -50.87 8.09 31.46
CA ARG A 269 -52.17 8.06 32.15
C ARG A 269 -52.41 6.76 32.92
N ALA A 270 -52.12 5.61 32.31
CA ALA A 270 -52.27 4.28 32.93
C ALA A 270 -51.37 4.08 34.16
N LEU A 271 -50.14 4.61 34.12
CA LEU A 271 -49.19 4.54 35.23
C LEU A 271 -49.50 5.57 36.32
N SER A 272 -49.99 6.77 35.96
CA SER A 272 -50.34 7.81 36.95
C SER A 272 -51.51 7.39 37.86
N GLU A 273 -52.46 6.60 37.37
CA GLU A 273 -53.55 6.04 38.18
C GLU A 273 -53.01 5.12 39.28
N LYS A 274 -52.06 4.24 38.94
CA LYS A 274 -51.45 3.30 39.89
C LYS A 274 -50.48 3.97 40.85
N MET A 275 -49.84 5.07 40.43
CA MET A 275 -48.95 5.88 41.29
C MET A 275 -49.75 6.78 42.25
N GLY A 276 -50.94 7.23 41.86
CA GLY A 276 -51.87 7.94 42.75
C GLY A 276 -52.44 7.07 43.88
N ALA A 277 -52.59 5.77 43.65
CA ALA A 277 -53.05 4.82 44.66
C ALA A 277 -51.96 4.43 45.69
N THR A 278 -50.67 4.57 45.34
CA THR A 278 -49.53 4.26 46.22
C THR A 278 -48.91 5.51 46.88
N ALA A 279 -49.17 6.70 46.34
CA ALA A 279 -48.70 7.96 46.90
C ALA A 279 -49.66 8.53 47.98
N SER A 280 -50.02 7.73 48.98
CA SER A 280 -50.58 8.30 50.21
C SER A 280 -49.48 9.01 51.01
N LYS A 281 -49.40 10.33 50.82
CA LYS A 281 -49.08 11.39 51.82
C LYS A 281 -47.66 11.99 52.01
N PRO A 282 -46.48 11.49 51.55
CA PRO A 282 -45.23 12.26 51.74
C PRO A 282 -44.55 12.79 50.47
N ALA A 283 -44.94 12.38 49.25
CA ALA A 283 -44.16 12.71 48.06
C ALA A 283 -44.36 14.15 47.52
N ARG A 284 -45.45 14.83 47.89
CA ARG A 284 -45.74 16.20 47.42
C ARG A 284 -44.89 17.28 48.13
N SER A 285 -44.34 16.99 49.31
CA SER A 285 -43.47 17.90 50.06
C SER A 285 -41.98 17.80 49.67
N ALA A 286 -41.56 16.71 49.01
CA ALA A 286 -40.18 16.54 48.56
C ALA A 286 -39.88 17.23 47.21
N ALA A 287 -40.88 17.41 46.35
CA ALA A 287 -40.70 18.07 45.04
C ALA A 287 -40.48 19.59 45.15
N SER A 288 -40.97 20.24 46.22
CA SER A 288 -40.71 21.68 46.47
C SER A 288 -39.35 21.95 47.15
N ALA A 289 -38.70 20.92 47.70
CA ALA A 289 -37.38 21.03 48.34
C ALA A 289 -36.19 20.80 47.38
N ALA A 290 -36.42 20.20 46.21
CA ALA A 290 -35.38 19.91 45.22
C ALA A 290 -35.09 21.06 44.22
N SER A 291 -35.89 22.13 44.21
CA SER A 291 -35.67 23.31 43.34
C SER A 291 -34.55 24.26 43.83
N ARG A 292 -33.86 23.90 44.92
CA ARG A 292 -32.89 24.77 45.59
C ARG A 292 -31.55 24.09 45.88
N ARG A 293 -31.02 23.28 44.95
CA ARG A 293 -29.61 22.87 44.99
C ARG A 293 -28.99 22.90 43.59
N GLN A 294 -28.19 23.94 43.39
CA GLN A 294 -27.39 24.22 42.21
C GLN A 294 -26.08 23.44 42.34
N TYR A 295 -25.78 22.56 41.38
CA TYR A 295 -24.50 21.86 41.31
C TYR A 295 -23.44 22.74 40.63
N PRO A 296 -22.19 22.77 41.13
CA PRO A 296 -21.11 23.48 40.45
C PRO A 296 -20.61 22.65 39.26
N LYS A 297 -20.52 23.29 38.09
CA LYS A 297 -19.70 22.82 36.97
C LYS A 297 -18.34 23.50 37.08
N THR A 298 -17.27 22.72 37.14
CA THR A 298 -15.90 22.91 36.61
C THR A 298 -14.84 22.32 37.55
N ALA A 299 -13.87 21.60 36.96
CA ALA A 299 -12.64 21.19 37.62
C ALA A 299 -11.62 22.34 37.58
N SER A 300 -10.98 22.62 38.71
CA SER A 300 -9.99 23.69 38.85
C SER A 300 -8.71 23.40 38.06
N PRO A 301 -8.10 24.41 37.41
CA PRO A 301 -6.76 24.29 36.84
C PRO A 301 -5.70 24.42 37.94
N GLY A 302 -4.80 23.43 38.01
CA GLY A 302 -3.64 23.44 38.90
C GLY A 302 -2.64 24.52 38.50
N THR A 303 -2.30 25.38 39.46
CA THR A 303 -1.29 26.43 39.34
C THR A 303 0.07 25.93 39.83
N THR A 304 1.05 25.85 38.95
CA THR A 304 2.48 26.03 39.31
C THR A 304 3.12 26.98 38.32
N LYS A 305 3.37 28.21 38.77
CA LYS A 305 4.18 29.22 38.08
C LYS A 305 5.65 28.81 38.18
N ALA A 306 6.37 28.86 37.07
CA ALA A 306 7.83 29.00 37.05
C ALA A 306 8.19 30.26 36.22
N THR A 307 9.05 31.08 36.81
CA THR A 307 9.55 32.38 36.34
C THR A 307 10.52 32.22 35.15
N PRO A 308 10.62 33.19 34.22
CA PRO A 308 11.56 33.13 33.10
C PRO A 308 12.95 33.67 33.47
N THR A 309 14.00 33.00 32.99
CA THR A 309 15.38 33.54 32.92
C THR A 309 15.82 33.66 31.45
N PRO A 310 16.64 34.66 31.09
CA PRO A 310 16.92 34.99 29.69
C PRO A 310 18.31 34.51 29.20
N ILE A 311 18.45 34.45 27.86
CA ILE A 311 19.69 34.52 27.03
C ILE A 311 20.56 33.24 26.96
N ASN A 312 20.75 32.63 25.77
CA ASN A 312 21.86 32.95 24.85
C ASN A 312 21.85 32.08 23.56
N LYS A 313 22.26 32.68 22.42
CA LYS A 313 22.58 31.99 21.16
C LYS A 313 24.07 31.62 21.13
N SER A 314 24.43 30.42 20.63
CA SER A 314 25.73 30.01 20.01
C SER A 314 25.77 28.47 19.78
N PRO A 315 26.63 27.88 18.91
CA PRO A 315 26.20 27.07 17.76
C PRO A 315 26.52 25.55 17.80
N SER A 316 25.91 24.84 16.84
CA SER A 316 26.21 23.51 16.23
C SER A 316 27.04 22.45 16.99
N LYS A 317 26.44 21.27 17.18
CA LYS A 317 27.15 19.97 17.13
C LYS A 317 26.21 18.87 16.62
N GLN A 318 26.55 18.27 15.48
CA GLN A 318 25.99 16.98 15.06
C GLN A 318 26.55 15.92 16.00
N GLU A 319 25.71 15.39 16.89
CA GLU A 319 26.01 14.16 17.62
C GLU A 319 25.41 12.98 16.84
N ALA A 320 26.28 12.04 16.47
CA ALA A 320 25.87 10.75 15.97
C ALA A 320 24.96 10.08 17.01
N GLY A 321 23.76 9.70 16.59
CA GLY A 321 22.77 9.07 17.47
C GLY A 321 23.30 7.77 18.11
N PRO A 322 22.78 7.39 19.29
CA PRO A 322 23.20 6.18 19.98
C PRO A 322 22.97 4.95 19.09
N THR A 323 23.99 4.10 18.99
CA THR A 323 23.87 2.79 18.34
C THR A 323 22.96 1.91 19.19
N TYR A 324 21.78 1.59 18.65
CA TYR A 324 20.73 0.85 19.34
C TYR A 324 21.05 -0.65 19.27
N HIS A 325 21.24 -1.28 20.43
CA HIS A 325 21.36 -2.75 20.56
C HIS A 325 20.14 -3.30 21.30
N SER A 326 18.95 -3.21 20.70
CA SER A 326 17.84 -4.05 21.15
C SER A 326 17.95 -5.42 20.47
N LYS A 327 17.84 -6.49 21.25
CA LYS A 327 17.74 -7.88 20.74
C LYS A 327 16.30 -8.26 20.39
N GLU A 328 15.37 -7.31 20.38
CA GLU A 328 13.96 -7.56 20.11
C GLU A 328 13.69 -7.70 18.63
N GLN A 329 13.10 -8.84 18.27
CA GLN A 329 12.70 -9.15 16.91
C GLN A 329 11.42 -8.38 16.56
N ALA A 330 11.36 -7.82 15.35
CA ALA A 330 10.20 -7.08 14.89
C ALA A 330 8.94 -7.96 14.93
N SER A 331 7.97 -7.60 15.77
CA SER A 331 6.68 -8.28 15.88
C SER A 331 5.59 -7.52 15.13
N ALA A 332 4.74 -8.25 14.41
CA ALA A 332 3.57 -7.69 13.74
C ALA A 332 2.38 -7.46 14.69
N SER A 333 2.48 -7.93 15.94
CA SER A 333 1.47 -7.78 17.00
C SER A 333 1.89 -6.73 18.02
N ARG A 334 0.92 -5.94 18.49
CA ARG A 334 1.11 -4.92 19.51
C ARG A 334 1.18 -5.57 20.90
N SER A 335 2.34 -5.53 21.55
CA SER A 335 2.57 -6.05 22.89
C SER A 335 2.23 -5.01 23.97
N GLU A 336 1.99 -5.46 25.21
CA GLU A 336 1.65 -4.56 26.33
C GLU A 336 2.76 -3.54 26.64
N ALA A 337 4.03 -3.90 26.39
CA ALA A 337 5.16 -2.98 26.50
C ALA A 337 5.03 -1.80 25.54
N ILE A 338 4.55 -2.05 24.30
CA ILE A 338 4.29 -1.00 23.30
C ILE A 338 3.16 -0.07 23.76
N ASP A 339 2.17 -0.59 24.49
CA ASP A 339 1.07 0.24 25.03
C ASP A 339 1.48 1.07 26.24
N LEU A 340 2.45 0.60 27.03
CA LEU A 340 3.06 1.38 28.11
C LEU A 340 3.91 2.53 27.54
N ASP A 341 4.75 2.25 26.55
CA ASP A 341 5.60 3.26 25.90
C ASP A 341 4.79 4.29 25.10
N ALA A 342 3.70 3.86 24.44
CA ALA A 342 2.81 4.76 23.70
C ALA A 342 2.07 5.76 24.60
N ARG A 343 2.00 5.51 25.91
CA ARG A 343 1.40 6.43 26.90
C ARG A 343 2.41 7.42 27.48
N ASP A 344 3.71 7.25 27.20
CA ASP A 344 4.73 8.16 27.71
C ASP A 344 4.74 9.50 26.92
N PRO A 345 4.52 10.65 27.60
CA PRO A 345 4.59 11.96 26.96
C PRO A 345 5.98 12.31 26.39
N HIS A 346 7.06 11.81 26.98
CA HIS A 346 8.42 12.05 26.48
C HIS A 346 8.69 11.28 25.18
N PHE A 347 8.24 10.02 25.11
CA PHE A 347 8.28 9.22 23.88
C PHE A 347 7.48 9.89 22.76
N ALA A 348 6.27 10.39 23.05
CA ALA A 348 5.45 11.11 22.09
C ALA A 348 6.12 12.43 21.60
N ALA A 349 6.90 13.11 22.44
CA ALA A 349 7.67 14.29 22.03
C ALA A 349 8.85 13.93 21.11
N SER A 350 9.52 12.79 21.37
CA SER A 350 10.61 12.28 20.53
C SER A 350 10.11 11.81 19.16
N LEU A 351 8.97 11.13 19.08
CA LEU A 351 8.38 10.75 17.78
C LEU A 351 8.02 11.96 16.92
N ARG A 352 7.62 13.08 17.55
CA ARG A 352 7.36 14.34 16.86
C ARG A 352 8.64 15.01 16.33
N SER A 353 9.79 14.80 16.97
CA SER A 353 11.06 15.34 16.49
C SER A 353 11.70 14.49 15.40
N ILE A 354 11.51 13.16 15.44
CA ILE A 354 12.05 12.22 14.44
C ILE A 354 11.24 12.26 13.13
N GLY A 355 9.92 12.49 13.21
CA GLY A 355 9.04 12.49 12.05
C GLY A 355 8.80 11.08 11.48
N PRO A 356 7.87 10.93 10.52
CA PRO A 356 7.57 9.61 9.96
C PRO A 356 8.75 9.09 9.11
N VAL A 357 9.20 7.87 9.41
CA VAL A 357 10.21 7.16 8.62
C VAL A 357 9.60 6.75 7.27
N THR A 358 10.25 7.13 6.17
CA THR A 358 9.87 6.68 4.82
C THR A 358 10.11 5.18 4.71
N PRO A 359 9.07 4.34 4.56
CA PRO A 359 9.29 2.91 4.34
C PRO A 359 10.03 2.71 3.02
N ASN A 360 10.90 1.70 2.99
CA ASN A 360 11.59 1.28 1.77
C ASN A 360 10.52 0.97 0.69
N PRO A 361 10.61 1.52 -0.54
CA PRO A 361 9.54 1.38 -1.53
C PRO A 361 9.39 -0.07 -1.99
N THR A 362 8.48 -0.81 -1.36
CA THR A 362 7.99 -2.07 -1.90
C THR A 362 6.94 -1.76 -2.95
N PHE A 363 7.33 -1.89 -4.22
CA PHE A 363 6.44 -1.78 -5.37
C PHE A 363 5.28 -2.77 -5.22
N SER A 364 4.11 -2.26 -4.83
CA SER A 364 2.86 -3.00 -4.75
C SER A 364 1.82 -2.26 -5.58
N HIS A 365 1.31 -2.92 -6.63
CA HIS A 365 0.34 -2.34 -7.58
C HIS A 365 -1.03 -2.03 -6.96
N SER A 366 -1.25 -2.36 -5.69
CA SER A 366 -2.48 -2.07 -4.93
C SER A 366 -2.34 -0.93 -3.93
N SER A 367 -1.17 -0.29 -3.80
CA SER A 367 -1.01 0.86 -2.93
C SER A 367 -1.56 2.11 -3.61
N THR A 368 -2.69 2.63 -3.12
CA THR A 368 -3.20 3.96 -3.49
C THR A 368 -2.40 5.05 -2.80
N PHE A 369 -1.08 5.04 -2.97
CA PHE A 369 -0.21 6.17 -2.65
C PHE A 369 0.09 6.91 -3.96
N ASN A 370 -0.66 8.00 -4.16
CA ASN A 370 -0.38 9.09 -5.08
C ASN A 370 -0.08 8.73 -6.57
N GLN A 371 -1.12 8.38 -7.33
CA GLN A 371 -1.09 8.59 -8.79
C GLN A 371 -1.55 10.01 -9.09
N SER A 372 -0.62 10.89 -9.45
CA SER A 372 -0.94 12.20 -10.03
C SER A 372 -1.65 11.98 -11.37
N ARG A 373 -2.97 12.22 -11.39
CA ARG A 373 -3.74 12.26 -12.64
C ARG A 373 -3.39 13.54 -13.40
N THR A 374 -2.65 13.40 -14.49
CA THR A 374 -2.49 14.45 -15.50
C THR A 374 -3.76 14.50 -16.35
N PHE A 375 -4.55 15.57 -16.24
CA PHE A 375 -5.60 15.91 -17.19
C PHE A 375 -5.06 16.93 -18.21
N PRO A 376 -5.43 16.88 -19.50
CA PRO A 376 -5.03 17.85 -20.51
C PRO A 376 -5.78 19.19 -20.35
N PRO A 377 -5.29 20.30 -20.94
CA PRO A 377 -5.68 21.65 -20.57
C PRO A 377 -7.00 22.06 -21.25
N GLN A 378 -7.96 22.55 -20.47
CA GLN A 378 -9.07 23.35 -20.97
C GLN A 378 -9.06 24.73 -20.28
N TYR A 379 -9.08 25.74 -21.15
CA TYR A 379 -9.06 27.17 -20.96
C TYR A 379 -9.81 27.73 -19.74
N GLN A 380 -9.17 28.66 -19.01
CA GLN A 380 -9.88 29.74 -18.31
C GLN A 380 -9.02 31.04 -18.29
N PRO A 381 -9.63 32.23 -18.47
CA PRO A 381 -8.91 33.45 -18.86
C PRO A 381 -8.29 34.24 -17.71
N GLN A 382 -7.31 35.06 -18.10
CA GLN A 382 -6.50 35.99 -17.31
C GLN A 382 -7.32 37.09 -16.62
N THR A 383 -7.00 37.35 -15.34
CA THR A 383 -6.88 38.72 -14.79
C THR A 383 -5.81 38.76 -13.67
N THR A 384 -4.82 39.64 -13.86
CA THR A 384 -3.72 40.07 -12.97
C THR A 384 -4.17 41.29 -12.12
N PRO A 385 -3.44 41.80 -11.08
CA PRO A 385 -1.99 41.93 -11.02
C PRO A 385 -1.23 41.70 -9.70
N SER A 386 0.07 41.59 -9.93
CA SER A 386 1.26 41.36 -9.11
C SER A 386 1.53 42.37 -7.98
N VAL A 387 2.08 41.86 -6.87
CA VAL A 387 3.05 42.56 -6.00
C VAL A 387 4.18 41.59 -5.59
N SER A 388 5.34 42.17 -5.32
CA SER A 388 6.72 41.78 -5.59
C SER A 388 7.48 40.90 -4.57
N GLN A 389 8.46 40.15 -5.12
CA GLN A 389 9.83 39.87 -4.64
C GLN A 389 10.08 39.25 -3.25
N SER A 390 10.64 38.05 -3.24
CA SER A 390 12.04 37.82 -2.86
C SER A 390 12.47 36.39 -3.20
N GLY A 391 13.74 36.23 -3.55
CA GLY A 391 14.28 35.05 -4.22
C GLY A 391 14.40 33.79 -3.35
N GLY A 392 14.33 32.66 -4.03
CA GLY A 392 14.59 31.32 -3.50
C GLY A 392 13.93 30.30 -4.43
N GLY A 393 14.73 29.55 -5.19
CA GLY A 393 14.19 28.47 -6.01
C GLY A 393 13.52 27.44 -5.11
N VAL A 394 12.19 27.33 -5.19
CA VAL A 394 11.41 26.31 -4.50
C VAL A 394 11.06 25.26 -5.53
N THR A 395 11.69 24.09 -5.42
CA THR A 395 11.19 22.85 -6.03
C THR A 395 9.74 22.64 -5.58
N PRO A 396 8.81 22.27 -6.48
CA PRO A 396 7.43 22.02 -6.07
C PRO A 396 7.41 20.92 -5.00
N SER A 397 6.86 21.25 -3.83
CA SER A 397 6.78 20.33 -2.70
C SER A 397 5.91 19.13 -3.11
N VAL A 398 6.39 17.92 -2.82
CA VAL A 398 5.75 16.63 -3.18
C VAL A 398 4.54 16.32 -2.27
N PHE A 399 4.26 17.18 -1.30
CA PHE A 399 3.13 17.06 -0.38
C PHE A 399 2.00 17.98 -0.86
N PRO A 400 0.72 17.58 -0.75
CA PRO A 400 -0.37 18.52 -0.94
C PRO A 400 -0.20 19.63 0.09
N ASP A 401 0.11 20.85 -0.35
CA ASP A 401 0.13 22.00 0.54
C ASP A 401 -1.18 22.00 1.33
N ALA A 402 -1.10 22.07 2.65
CA ALA A 402 -2.30 22.05 3.51
C ALA A 402 -3.30 23.16 3.14
N ASN A 403 -2.82 24.20 2.44
CA ASN A 403 -3.60 25.30 1.88
C ASN A 403 -4.28 25.00 0.53
N ASN A 404 -3.96 23.89 -0.14
CA ASN A 404 -4.55 23.50 -1.43
C ASN A 404 -5.54 22.34 -1.31
N ASN A 405 -5.64 21.68 -0.14
CA ASN A 405 -6.62 20.63 0.09
C ASN A 405 -7.93 21.24 0.65
N PRO A 406 -9.05 21.20 -0.10
CA PRO A 406 -10.31 21.81 0.34
C PRO A 406 -10.85 21.17 1.63
N ALA A 407 -10.64 19.87 1.85
CA ALA A 407 -11.09 19.20 3.07
C ALA A 407 -10.31 19.67 4.30
N LEU A 408 -9.00 19.87 4.17
CA LEU A 408 -8.15 20.39 5.26
C LEU A 408 -8.37 21.88 5.51
N LEU A 409 -8.66 22.66 4.47
CA LEU A 409 -9.09 24.04 4.60
C LEU A 409 -10.42 24.15 5.35
N VAL A 410 -11.41 23.31 5.02
CA VAL A 410 -12.71 23.30 5.72
C VAL A 410 -12.54 22.86 7.18
N LEU A 411 -11.75 21.82 7.44
CA LEU A 411 -11.52 21.36 8.81
C LEU A 411 -10.75 22.40 9.65
N SER A 412 -9.69 22.98 9.10
CA SER A 412 -8.89 23.99 9.79
C SER A 412 -9.68 25.29 10.01
N SER A 413 -10.45 25.75 9.01
CA SER A 413 -11.34 26.91 9.16
C SER A 413 -12.42 26.66 10.22
N ARG A 414 -13.05 25.48 10.22
CA ARG A 414 -14.01 25.09 11.27
C ARG A 414 -13.39 25.13 12.67
N SER A 415 -12.18 24.58 12.83
CA SER A 415 -11.48 24.60 14.12
C SER A 415 -11.16 26.02 14.58
N ARG A 416 -10.73 26.90 13.66
CA ARG A 416 -10.43 28.31 13.95
C ARG A 416 -11.67 29.09 14.36
N ILE A 417 -12.79 28.89 13.64
CA ILE A 417 -14.08 29.54 13.95
C ILE A 417 -14.59 29.06 15.31
N THR A 418 -14.49 27.76 15.61
CA THR A 418 -14.92 27.20 16.90
C THR A 418 -14.14 27.81 18.05
N LYS A 419 -12.82 27.88 17.92
CA LYS A 419 -11.95 28.47 18.94
C LYS A 419 -12.22 29.97 19.16
N ALA A 420 -12.47 30.71 18.08
CA ALA A 420 -12.81 32.13 18.18
C ALA A 420 -14.17 32.37 18.85
N ALA A 421 -15.16 31.50 18.57
CA ALA A 421 -16.47 31.54 19.22
C ALA A 421 -16.38 31.21 20.72
N GLU A 422 -15.55 30.25 21.11
CA GLU A 422 -15.28 29.93 22.52
C GLU A 422 -14.61 31.11 23.26
N GLN A 423 -13.60 31.72 22.65
CA GLN A 423 -12.95 32.91 23.22
C GLN A 423 -13.92 34.09 23.37
N GLU A 424 -14.82 34.27 22.41
CA GLU A 424 -15.88 35.27 22.51
C GLU A 424 -16.79 34.97 23.71
N LEU A 425 -17.25 33.72 23.85
CA LEU A 425 -18.12 33.28 24.94
C LEU A 425 -17.45 33.44 26.31
N GLU A 426 -16.15 33.18 26.43
CA GLU A 426 -15.38 33.39 27.67
C GLU A 426 -15.25 34.88 28.04
N SER A 427 -15.24 35.76 27.04
CA SER A 427 -15.19 37.21 27.26
C SER A 427 -16.58 37.83 27.49
N PHE A 428 -17.65 37.07 27.25
CA PHE A 428 -19.03 37.49 27.43
C PHE A 428 -19.32 37.75 28.92
N GLY A 429 -19.79 38.96 29.23
CA GLY A 429 -20.06 39.41 30.61
C GLY A 429 -18.99 40.31 31.21
N ARG A 430 -17.86 40.54 30.53
CA ARG A 430 -16.89 41.59 30.92
C ARG A 430 -17.37 42.97 30.48
N PRO A 431 -17.17 44.04 31.28
CA PRO A 431 -17.61 45.39 30.93
C PRO A 431 -16.91 45.98 29.69
N SER A 432 -15.75 45.46 29.32
CA SER A 432 -14.98 45.88 28.12
C SER A 432 -15.30 45.05 26.86
N HIS A 433 -16.28 44.14 26.92
CA HIS A 433 -16.61 43.26 25.80
C HIS A 433 -17.31 44.04 24.66
N PRO A 434 -16.81 43.96 23.40
CA PRO A 434 -17.30 44.78 22.29
C PRO A 434 -18.67 44.35 21.73
N GLY A 435 -19.26 43.25 22.23
CA GLY A 435 -20.53 42.67 21.79
C GLY A 435 -20.33 41.37 21.00
N ARG A 436 -21.43 40.65 20.76
CA ARG A 436 -21.44 39.34 20.10
C ARG A 436 -21.22 39.44 18.58
N GLU A 437 -20.37 38.59 18.02
CA GLU A 437 -20.02 38.47 16.61
C GLU A 437 -20.53 37.14 16.02
N TYR A 438 -20.43 36.03 16.76
CA TYR A 438 -20.94 34.73 16.33
C TYR A 438 -22.43 34.56 16.73
N LEU A 439 -23.30 34.46 15.73
CA LEU A 439 -24.76 34.45 15.89
C LEU A 439 -25.37 33.08 15.59
N ASP A 440 -26.42 32.73 16.34
CA ASP A 440 -27.29 31.59 16.05
C ASP A 440 -28.36 31.99 15.01
N ALA A 441 -28.92 31.00 14.30
CA ALA A 441 -29.92 31.17 13.25
C ALA A 441 -31.15 31.96 13.75
N MET A 442 -31.58 31.73 15.00
CA MET A 442 -32.70 32.47 15.60
C MET A 442 -32.38 33.94 15.82
N THR A 443 -31.13 34.26 16.19
CA THR A 443 -30.69 35.65 16.37
C THR A 443 -30.58 36.36 15.02
N ILE A 444 -30.07 35.67 14.00
CA ILE A 444 -30.02 36.17 12.62
C ILE A 444 -31.44 36.48 12.12
N ARG A 445 -32.39 35.58 12.33
CA ARG A 445 -33.81 35.79 11.98
C ARG A 445 -34.40 37.03 12.68
N GLN A 446 -34.08 37.22 13.96
CA GLN A 446 -34.52 38.39 14.72
C GLN A 446 -33.91 39.70 14.18
N VAL A 447 -32.60 39.69 13.84
CA VAL A 447 -31.92 40.81 13.19
C VAL A 447 -32.61 41.17 11.87
N LEU A 448 -32.91 40.18 11.03
CA LEU A 448 -33.59 40.38 9.74
C LEU A 448 -35.00 40.93 9.92
N SER A 449 -35.77 40.43 10.89
CA SER A 449 -37.11 40.97 11.21
C SER A 449 -37.03 42.44 11.66
N MET A 450 -36.07 42.78 12.52
CA MET A 450 -35.87 44.16 13.00
C MET A 450 -35.42 45.11 11.88
N ARG A 451 -34.56 44.64 10.96
CA ARG A 451 -34.07 45.42 9.82
C ARG A 451 -35.14 45.62 8.74
N ASP A 452 -35.84 44.55 8.37
CA ASP A 452 -36.67 44.53 7.16
C ASP A 452 -38.13 44.88 7.46
N ARG A 453 -38.72 44.37 8.56
CA ARG A 453 -40.10 44.66 8.96
C ARG A 453 -40.22 45.95 9.76
N GLN A 454 -39.33 46.15 10.73
CA GLN A 454 -39.39 47.29 11.66
C GLN A 454 -38.59 48.51 11.17
N LYS A 455 -37.80 48.37 10.09
CA LYS A 455 -36.99 49.45 9.48
C LYS A 455 -36.06 50.15 10.49
N LEU A 456 -35.57 49.42 11.49
CA LEU A 456 -34.60 49.94 12.46
C LEU A 456 -33.23 50.13 11.80
N ARG A 457 -32.46 51.10 12.28
CA ARG A 457 -31.08 51.33 11.80
C ARG A 457 -30.16 50.24 12.33
N ASP A 458 -29.16 49.86 11.55
CA ASP A 458 -28.20 48.80 11.89
C ASP A 458 -27.56 49.01 13.28
N SER A 459 -27.21 50.26 13.62
CA SER A 459 -26.63 50.61 14.92
C SER A 459 -27.57 50.36 16.10
N ASP A 460 -28.88 50.56 15.88
CA ASP A 460 -29.89 50.40 16.93
C ASP A 460 -30.16 48.90 17.16
N ILE A 461 -30.19 48.12 16.09
CA ILE A 461 -30.30 46.65 16.15
C ILE A 461 -29.09 46.05 16.88
N GLU A 462 -27.88 46.52 16.56
CA GLU A 462 -26.65 46.08 17.24
C GLU A 462 -26.67 46.41 18.73
N ARG A 463 -27.17 47.60 19.10
CA ARG A 463 -27.29 48.00 20.51
C ARG A 463 -28.34 47.19 21.25
N THR A 464 -29.51 46.94 20.64
CA THR A 464 -30.61 46.18 21.26
C THR A 464 -30.23 44.72 21.49
N LEU A 465 -29.53 44.10 20.54
CA LEU A 465 -29.13 42.69 20.61
C LEU A 465 -27.73 42.48 21.22
N ARG A 466 -27.07 43.55 21.67
CA ARG A 466 -25.69 43.54 22.21
C ARG A 466 -24.68 42.90 21.26
N LEU A 467 -24.81 43.21 19.98
CA LEU A 467 -23.92 42.74 18.93
C LEU A 467 -22.73 43.68 18.78
N LYS A 468 -21.63 43.13 18.26
CA LYS A 468 -20.47 43.91 17.89
C LYS A 468 -20.82 44.86 16.76
N LYS A 469 -20.27 46.08 16.81
CA LYS A 469 -20.53 47.09 15.80
C LYS A 469 -20.11 46.61 14.40
N GLY A 470 -21.01 46.69 13.43
CA GLY A 470 -20.80 46.27 12.05
C GLY A 470 -21.16 44.81 11.73
N VAL A 471 -21.67 44.04 12.69
CA VAL A 471 -22.14 42.66 12.46
C VAL A 471 -23.39 42.65 11.57
N VAL A 472 -24.33 43.58 11.75
CA VAL A 472 -25.55 43.63 10.94
C VAL A 472 -25.23 43.97 9.48
N ARG A 473 -24.22 44.82 9.27
CA ARG A 473 -23.71 45.17 7.94
C ARG A 473 -23.08 43.98 7.21
N ARG A 474 -22.52 42.99 7.92
CA ARG A 474 -21.94 41.76 7.32
C ARG A 474 -22.99 40.80 6.77
N LEU A 475 -24.26 40.90 7.19
CA LEU A 475 -25.37 40.12 6.63
C LEU A 475 -25.78 40.59 5.22
N GLY A 476 -25.09 41.60 4.67
CA GLY A 476 -25.35 42.14 3.34
C GLY A 476 -26.37 43.27 3.35
N GLU A 477 -26.44 43.98 2.23
CA GLU A 477 -27.40 45.07 2.04
C GLU A 477 -28.85 44.55 2.09
N LYS A 478 -29.78 45.47 2.36
CA LYS A 478 -31.21 45.15 2.43
C LYS A 478 -31.67 44.49 1.12
N GLY A 479 -32.20 43.28 1.22
CA GLY A 479 -32.70 42.50 0.08
C GLY A 479 -31.77 41.39 -0.42
N VAL A 480 -30.51 41.34 0.01
CA VAL A 480 -29.59 40.23 -0.34
C VAL A 480 -29.89 38.97 0.48
N VAL A 481 -30.22 39.15 1.75
CA VAL A 481 -30.62 38.09 2.68
C VAL A 481 -31.94 38.52 3.31
N SER A 482 -32.99 37.72 3.12
CA SER A 482 -34.31 37.93 3.72
C SER A 482 -34.72 36.72 4.55
N GLU A 483 -35.64 36.92 5.49
CA GLU A 483 -36.31 35.82 6.18
C GLU A 483 -37.10 35.00 5.12
N ALA A 484 -36.83 33.70 5.04
CA ALA A 484 -37.66 32.80 4.24
C ALA A 484 -39.09 32.79 4.83
N LEU A 485 -40.07 33.10 3.98
CA LEU A 485 -41.48 33.24 4.35
C LEU A 485 -42.06 31.96 4.97
#